data_AF-A0A3B0P9Z5-F1
#
_entry.id   AF-A0A3B0P9Z5-F1
#
_cell.length_a   1.000
_cell.length_b   1.000
_cell.length_c   1.000
_cell.angle_alpha   90.00
_cell.angle_beta   90.00
_cell.angle_gamma   90.00
#
_symmetry.space_group_name_H-M   'P 1'
#
loop_
_entity.id
_entity.type
_entity.pdbx_description
1 polymer ?
#
loop_
_entity_poly.entity_id
_entity_poly.type
_entity_poly.pdbx_seq_one_letter_code
_entity_poly.pdbx_strand_id
1 'polypeptide(L)'
;MDLDCLFVEFKYDLYFDDKFKKYEAPNLDVLKSIDLTFELNNNEHLQKYLDKINSVAKVFEIKEIDDFKKETSHNVSLRITAPSAEIDKLNSHFNKD
;
A
#
# COMPACT_ATOMS: atom_id res chain seq x y z
N MET A 1 16.60 -22.66 -26.24
CA MET A 1 15.78 -22.88 -25.04
C MET A 1 16.29 -21.84 -24.07
N ASP A 2 15.74 -20.63 -24.14
CA ASP A 2 16.13 -19.56 -23.22
C ASP A 2 15.53 -19.88 -21.86
N LEU A 3 16.39 -19.89 -20.85
CA LEU A 3 15.96 -19.98 -19.47
C LEU A 3 15.55 -18.56 -19.05
N ASP A 4 14.26 -18.34 -18.84
CA ASP A 4 13.74 -17.14 -18.16
C ASP A 4 14.17 -17.20 -16.68
N CYS A 5 15.41 -16.79 -16.41
CA CYS A 5 15.97 -16.72 -15.06
C CYS A 5 15.96 -15.29 -14.56
N LEU A 6 15.36 -15.07 -13.39
CA LEU A 6 15.48 -13.81 -12.66
C LEU A 6 16.64 -13.92 -11.67
N PHE A 7 17.64 -13.05 -11.78
CA PHE A 7 18.75 -12.97 -10.83
C PHE A 7 18.66 -11.66 -10.06
N VAL A 8 18.89 -11.74 -8.75
CA VAL A 8 19.02 -10.60 -7.86
C VAL A 8 20.30 -10.79 -7.05
N GLU A 9 21.14 -9.76 -7.03
CA GLU A 9 22.37 -9.72 -6.24
C GLU A 9 22.26 -8.58 -5.23
N PHE A 10 22.41 -8.89 -3.94
CA PHE A 10 22.46 -7.89 -2.89
C PHE A 10 23.93 -7.62 -2.53
N LYS A 11 24.40 -6.40 -2.78
CA LYS A 11 25.79 -5.97 -2.53
C LYS A 11 26.00 -5.39 -1.12
N TYR A 12 25.53 -6.02 -0.06
CA TYR A 12 25.85 -5.57 1.30
C TYR A 12 25.79 -6.74 2.26
N ASP A 13 26.70 -6.78 3.24
CA ASP A 13 26.43 -7.44 4.51
C ASP A 13 25.12 -6.83 5.01
N LEU A 14 24.11 -7.66 5.27
CA LEU A 14 22.84 -7.22 5.82
C LEU A 14 23.11 -6.65 7.22
N TYR A 15 23.51 -5.38 7.29
CA TYR A 15 23.51 -4.62 8.53
C TYR A 15 22.05 -4.49 8.93
N PHE A 16 21.59 -5.45 9.71
CA PHE A 16 20.41 -5.26 10.53
C PHE A 16 20.70 -4.01 11.36
N ASP A 17 19.99 -2.94 11.07
CA ASP A 17 20.02 -1.74 11.89
C ASP A 17 19.65 -2.22 13.32
N ASP A 18 20.63 -2.31 14.23
CA ASP A 18 20.49 -2.74 15.63
C ASP A 18 19.63 -1.76 16.46
N LYS A 19 18.72 -1.05 15.80
CA LYS A 19 17.65 -0.29 16.42
C LYS A 19 16.62 -1.27 16.96
N PHE A 20 16.93 -1.82 18.12
CA PHE A 20 15.92 -2.42 18.98
C PHE A 20 14.80 -1.39 19.18
N LYS A 21 13.63 -1.65 18.59
CA LYS A 21 12.44 -0.86 18.88
C LYS A 21 12.12 -1.05 20.35
N LYS A 22 12.01 0.06 21.08
CA LYS A 22 11.46 0.03 22.43
C LYS A 22 10.03 -0.48 22.35
N TYR A 23 9.60 -1.21 23.37
CA TYR A 23 8.20 -1.60 23.48
C TYR A 23 7.31 -0.36 23.44
N GLU A 24 6.31 -0.40 22.58
CA GLU A 24 5.23 0.57 22.51
C GLU A 24 3.94 -0.16 22.90
N ALA A 25 3.13 0.47 23.76
CA ALA A 25 1.84 -0.09 24.12
C ALA A 25 0.96 -0.24 22.86
N PRO A 26 0.18 -1.32 22.73
CA PRO A 26 -0.71 -1.49 21.60
C PRO A 26 -1.75 -0.36 21.59
N ASN A 27 -1.99 0.22 20.41
CA ASN A 27 -3.12 1.11 20.24
C ASN A 27 -4.42 0.28 20.27
N LEU A 28 -5.31 0.60 21.20
CA LEU A 28 -6.62 -0.06 21.37
C LEU A 28 -7.75 0.63 20.61
N ASP A 29 -7.43 1.69 19.87
CA ASP A 29 -8.39 2.37 19.00
C ASP A 29 -8.98 1.40 17.98
N VAL A 30 -10.29 1.50 17.77
CA VAL A 30 -10.99 0.71 16.76
C VAL A 30 -10.52 1.13 15.37
N LEU A 31 -9.85 0.20 14.69
CA LEU A 31 -9.48 0.33 13.29
C LEU A 31 -10.69 0.05 12.39
N LYS A 32 -10.74 0.77 11.27
CA LYS A 32 -11.69 0.55 10.19
C LYS A 32 -10.90 0.28 8.91
N SER A 33 -11.58 -0.33 7.95
CA SER A 33 -11.02 -0.56 6.61
C SER A 33 -11.89 0.07 5.54
N ILE A 34 -11.25 0.52 4.47
CA ILE A 34 -11.89 0.97 3.23
C ILE A 34 -11.18 0.31 2.04
N ASP A 35 -11.95 -0.06 1.03
CA ASP A 35 -11.42 -0.57 -0.22
C ASP A 35 -11.46 0.56 -1.27
N LEU A 36 -10.31 0.87 -1.86
CA LEU A 36 -10.17 1.84 -2.94
C LEU A 36 -9.64 1.14 -4.18
N THR A 37 -10.34 1.31 -5.31
CA THR A 37 -9.92 0.76 -6.60
C THR A 37 -9.36 1.87 -7.48
N PHE A 38 -8.18 1.63 -8.04
CA PHE A 38 -7.49 2.56 -8.93
C PHE A 38 -7.29 1.92 -10.28
N GLU A 39 -7.50 2.68 -11.35
CA GLU A 39 -7.09 2.27 -12.69
C GLU A 39 -5.67 2.77 -12.95
N LEU A 40 -4.80 1.86 -13.35
CA LEU A 40 -3.39 2.11 -13.66
C LEU A 40 -3.14 1.71 -15.10
N ASN A 41 -2.38 2.49 -15.85
CA ASN A 41 -1.83 2.01 -17.11
C ASN A 41 -0.76 0.94 -16.84
N ASN A 42 -0.53 -0.01 -17.77
CA ASN A 42 0.43 -1.11 -17.54
C ASN A 42 1.89 -0.65 -17.26
N ASN A 43 2.23 0.59 -17.62
CA ASN A 43 3.55 1.19 -17.37
C ASN A 43 3.57 2.12 -16.14
N GLU A 44 2.47 2.18 -15.39
CA GLU A 44 2.27 3.09 -14.28
C GLU A 44 2.56 2.39 -12.96
N HIS A 45 3.36 3.02 -12.09
CA HIS A 45 3.68 2.47 -10.79
C HIS A 45 2.58 2.76 -9.77
N LEU A 46 2.16 1.72 -9.04
CA LEU A 46 1.22 1.82 -7.92
C LEU A 46 1.71 2.78 -6.82
N GLN A 47 3.03 2.97 -6.71
CA GLN A 47 3.67 3.84 -5.72
C GLN A 47 3.03 5.23 -5.65
N LYS A 48 2.61 5.83 -6.77
CA LYS A 48 2.00 7.16 -6.76
C LYS A 48 0.69 7.22 -5.95
N TYR A 49 -0.09 6.13 -5.95
CA TYR A 49 -1.33 6.05 -5.18
C TYR A 49 -1.03 5.76 -3.71
N LEU A 50 -0.02 4.94 -3.43
CA LEU A 50 0.45 4.70 -2.06
C LEU A 50 0.96 5.97 -1.40
N ASP A 51 1.77 6.76 -2.10
CA ASP A 51 2.26 8.06 -1.63
C ASP A 51 1.11 9.02 -1.35
N LYS A 52 0.11 9.04 -2.25
CA LYS A 52 -1.09 9.86 -2.08
C LYS A 52 -1.89 9.45 -0.84
N ILE A 53 -2.14 8.16 -0.64
CA ILE A 53 -2.84 7.63 0.55
C ILE A 53 -2.09 8.04 1.82
N ASN A 54 -0.77 7.81 1.88
CA ASN A 54 0.07 8.15 3.03
C ASN A 54 0.16 9.66 3.28
N SER A 55 0.00 10.50 2.26
CA SER A 55 -0.04 11.96 2.43
C SER A 55 -1.35 12.47 3.06
N VAL A 56 -2.46 11.74 2.87
CA VAL A 56 -3.79 12.13 3.34
C VAL A 56 -4.06 11.64 4.76
N ALA A 57 -3.57 10.43 5.08
CA ALA A 57 -3.96 9.74 6.30
C ALA A 57 -2.81 8.92 6.90
N LYS A 58 -2.83 8.77 8.22
CA LYS A 58 -1.94 7.84 8.92
C LYS A 58 -2.53 6.43 8.84
N VAL A 59 -1.92 5.60 8.02
CA VAL A 59 -2.39 4.24 7.75
C VAL A 59 -1.69 3.22 8.64
N PHE A 60 -2.44 2.22 9.10
CA PHE A 60 -1.90 1.06 9.82
C PHE A 60 -1.42 -0.02 8.85
N GLU A 61 -2.22 -0.35 7.84
CA GLU A 61 -1.90 -1.35 6.81
C GLU A 61 -2.51 -0.97 5.46
N ILE A 62 -1.78 -1.23 4.38
CA ILE A 62 -2.29 -1.21 3.00
C ILE A 62 -2.01 -2.59 2.41
N LYS A 63 -3.06 -3.23 1.86
CA LYS A 63 -2.96 -4.54 1.23
C LYS A 63 -3.64 -4.52 -0.12
N GLU A 64 -2.95 -5.02 -1.14
CA GLU A 64 -3.57 -5.35 -2.42
C GLU A 64 -4.47 -6.58 -2.25
N ILE A 65 -5.74 -6.43 -2.60
CA ILE A 65 -6.75 -7.49 -2.47
C ILE A 65 -7.26 -7.98 -3.82
N ASP A 66 -7.03 -7.22 -4.89
CA ASP A 66 -7.39 -7.59 -6.26
C ASP A 66 -6.55 -6.81 -7.28
N ASP A 67 -6.23 -7.45 -8.41
CA ASP A 67 -5.55 -6.88 -9.57
C ASP A 67 -6.17 -7.45 -10.84
N PHE A 68 -7.05 -6.66 -11.48
CA PHE A 68 -7.75 -7.04 -12.69
C PHE A 68 -7.14 -6.40 -13.93
N LYS A 69 -6.55 -7.22 -14.81
CA LYS A 69 -5.88 -6.76 -16.03
C LYS A 69 -6.83 -6.56 -17.22
N LYS A 70 -6.64 -5.45 -17.93
CA LYS A 70 -7.23 -5.11 -19.23
C LYS A 70 -6.11 -5.04 -20.29
N GLU A 71 -6.45 -4.74 -21.54
CA GLU A 71 -5.46 -4.68 -22.63
C GLU A 71 -4.35 -3.64 -22.39
N THR A 72 -4.71 -2.45 -21.91
CA THR A 72 -3.77 -1.30 -21.77
C THR A 72 -3.62 -0.81 -20.33
N SER A 73 -4.47 -1.30 -19.43
CA SER A 73 -4.54 -0.88 -18.03
C SER A 73 -4.84 -2.07 -17.12
N HIS A 74 -4.79 -1.85 -15.81
CA HIS A 74 -5.28 -2.78 -14.81
C HIS A 74 -5.94 -2.01 -13.66
N ASN A 75 -6.97 -2.61 -13.08
CA ASN A 75 -7.67 -2.08 -11.91
C ASN A 75 -7.11 -2.78 -10.68
N VAL A 76 -6.45 -2.02 -9.82
CA VAL A 76 -5.88 -2.53 -8.56
C VAL A 76 -6.76 -2.07 -7.40
N SER A 77 -7.21 -3.00 -6.58
CA SER A 77 -7.99 -2.70 -5.38
C SER A 77 -7.13 -2.85 -4.14
N LEU A 78 -7.06 -1.78 -3.35
CA LEU A 78 -6.30 -1.70 -2.11
C LEU A 78 -7.26 -1.63 -0.93
N ARG A 79 -7.08 -2.54 0.03
CA ARG A 79 -7.67 -2.45 1.36
C ARG A 79 -6.77 -1.64 2.26
N ILE A 80 -7.29 -0.54 2.77
CA ILE A 80 -6.56 0.37 3.67
C ILE A 80 -7.19 0.28 5.04
N THR A 81 -6.40 -0.10 6.04
CA THR A 81 -6.81 -0.19 7.43
C THR A 81 -6.17 0.93 8.23
N ALA A 82 -6.98 1.72 8.94
CA ALA A 82 -6.53 2.88 9.70
C ALA A 82 -7.54 3.23 10.83
N PRO A 83 -7.18 4.12 11.78
CA PRO A 83 -8.14 4.65 12.74
C PRO A 83 -9.34 5.30 12.03
N SER A 84 -10.51 5.27 12.66
CA SER A 84 -11.77 5.75 12.05
C SER A 84 -11.66 7.16 11.45
N ALA A 85 -11.06 8.11 12.17
CA ALA A 85 -10.89 9.49 11.70
C ALA A 85 -9.99 9.60 10.45
N GLU A 86 -9.02 8.70 10.31
CA GLU A 86 -8.12 8.66 9.15
C GLU A 86 -8.82 8.04 7.94
N ILE A 87 -9.66 7.02 8.15
CA ILE A 87 -10.54 6.48 7.10
C ILE A 87 -11.52 7.54 6.60
N ASP A 88 -12.11 8.34 7.49
CA ASP A 88 -13.04 9.40 7.09
C ASP A 88 -12.36 10.46 6.20
N LYS A 89 -11.07 10.77 6.44
CA LYS A 89 -10.27 11.64 5.56
C LYS A 89 -10.07 11.03 4.19
N LEU A 90 -9.72 9.74 4.12
CA LEU A 90 -9.55 9.03 2.84
C LEU A 90 -10.86 8.99 2.07
N ASN A 91 -11.96 8.64 2.74
CA ASN A 91 -13.28 8.58 2.14
C ASN A 91 -13.68 9.95 1.59
N SER A 92 -13.47 11.02 2.37
CA SER A 92 -13.71 12.41 1.94
C SER A 92 -12.77 12.89 0.83
N HIS A 93 -11.64 12.22 0.59
CA HIS A 93 -10.69 12.60 -0.47
C HIS A 93 -10.97 11.86 -1.77
N PHE A 94 -11.29 10.57 -1.70
CA PHE A 94 -11.39 9.69 -2.87
C PHE A 94 -12.83 9.41 -3.33
N ASN A 95 -13.81 9.46 -2.42
CA ASN A 95 -15.20 9.12 -2.71
C ASN A 95 -16.13 10.33 -2.60
N LYS A 96 -15.66 11.54 -2.96
CA LYS A 96 -16.54 12.71 -3.01
C LYS A 96 -17.54 12.56 -4.16
N ASP A 97 -18.82 12.47 -3.78
CA ASP A 97 -19.96 12.83 -4.62
C ASP A 97 -19.91 14.32 -5.01
#